data_AF-V5HTL2-F1
#
_entry.id   AF-V5HTL2-F1
#
_cell.length_a   1.000
_cell.length_b   1.000
_cell.length_c   1.000
_cell.angle_alpha   90.00
_cell.angle_beta   90.00
_cell.angle_gamma   90.00
#
_symmetry.space_group_name_H-M   'P 1'
#
loop_
_entity.id
_entity.type
_entity.pdbx_description
1 polymer ?
#
loop_
_entity_poly.entity_id
_entity_poly.type
_entity_poly.pdbx_seq_one_letter_code
_entity_poly.pdbx_strand_id
1 'polypeptide(L)'
;FKPEETPFYFNANASESQNMTKVLFTGEPTNILYRSYQQDPLFGMDGECPYLMPEPTQVPTESFKLELGYRKNGQQVKETKHAQLITYGGYPAPNILSIKPTTPNKEEDRRYTLIFSDYWNCSVVQSSYMSGCEIWAPTSTAGQEPTPCCL
;
A
#
# COMPACT_ATOMS: atom_id res chain seq x y z
N PHE A 1 -3.20 -5.10 -16.43
CA PHE A 1 -2.76 -3.83 -17.02
C PHE A 1 -1.98 -4.09 -18.27
N LYS A 2 -2.61 -3.81 -19.41
CA LYS A 2 -1.86 -3.26 -20.53
C LYS A 2 -1.30 -1.91 -20.05
N PRO A 3 -0.09 -1.50 -20.46
CA PRO A 3 0.49 -0.20 -20.10
C PRO A 3 -0.39 1.01 -20.43
N GLU A 4 -1.45 0.81 -21.21
CA GLU A 4 -2.37 1.81 -21.75
C GLU A 4 -3.60 2.10 -20.85
N GLU A 5 -3.84 1.29 -19.82
CA GLU A 5 -4.95 1.53 -18.88
C GLU A 5 -4.51 2.56 -17.83
N THR A 6 -5.04 3.78 -17.99
CA THR A 6 -4.78 4.91 -17.09
C THR A 6 -5.24 4.55 -15.67
N PRO A 7 -4.38 4.66 -14.63
CA PRO A 7 -4.86 4.58 -13.25
C PRO A 7 -5.95 5.63 -13.05
N PHE A 8 -6.89 5.33 -12.15
CA PHE A 8 -8.16 6.03 -11.91
C PHE A 8 -8.07 7.57 -11.82
N TYR A 9 -6.88 8.16 -11.64
CA TYR A 9 -6.68 9.60 -11.67
C TYR A 9 -5.23 10.00 -12.04
N PHE A 10 -4.98 10.42 -13.29
CA PHE A 10 -3.74 11.11 -13.69
C PHE A 10 -3.88 12.62 -13.46
N ASN A 11 -3.08 13.17 -12.54
CA ASN A 11 -2.98 14.61 -12.39
C ASN A 11 -1.51 14.99 -12.11
N ALA A 12 -0.83 15.49 -13.14
CA ALA A 12 0.57 15.92 -13.03
C ALA A 12 0.79 17.03 -11.99
N ASN A 13 -0.24 17.81 -11.65
CA ASN A 13 -0.19 18.80 -10.56
C ASN A 13 -0.46 18.17 -9.19
N ALA A 14 -1.09 16.98 -9.12
CA ALA A 14 -1.30 16.23 -7.88
C ALA A 14 -0.12 15.31 -7.55
N SER A 15 0.94 15.30 -8.36
CA SER A 15 2.12 14.46 -8.14
C SER A 15 2.77 14.68 -6.78
N GLU A 16 2.62 15.89 -6.22
CA GLU A 16 3.10 16.18 -4.88
C GLU A 16 2.50 15.25 -3.84
N SER A 17 1.24 14.81 -4.00
CA SER A 17 0.49 13.88 -3.13
C SER A 17 0.51 12.41 -3.56
N GLN A 18 1.25 12.06 -4.63
CA GLN A 18 1.20 10.73 -5.25
C GLN A 18 2.60 10.07 -5.33
N ASN A 19 3.38 10.17 -4.26
CA ASN A 19 4.69 9.51 -4.14
C ASN A 19 4.63 8.36 -3.11
N MET A 20 4.51 7.12 -3.62
CA MET A 20 4.42 5.91 -2.81
C MET A 20 5.69 5.67 -1.96
N THR A 21 6.85 6.13 -2.42
CA THR A 21 8.09 6.03 -1.64
C THR A 21 7.98 6.77 -0.31
N LYS A 22 7.36 7.96 -0.29
CA LYS A 22 7.19 8.75 0.93
C LYS A 22 6.21 8.12 1.91
N VAL A 23 5.26 7.33 1.41
CA VAL A 23 4.28 6.60 2.24
C VAL A 23 4.95 5.43 2.95
N LEU A 24 5.77 4.65 2.25
CA LEU A 24 6.30 3.39 2.76
C LEU A 24 7.61 3.52 3.54
N PHE A 25 8.51 4.41 3.11
CA PHE A 25 9.87 4.50 3.65
C PHE A 25 9.97 5.56 4.76
N THR A 26 9.06 5.47 5.74
CA THR A 26 9.01 6.37 6.92
C THR A 26 9.85 5.85 8.09
N GLY A 27 10.25 4.58 8.06
CA GLY A 27 10.94 3.90 9.17
C GLY A 27 9.99 3.24 10.18
N GLU A 28 8.68 3.31 9.98
CA GLU A 28 7.66 2.67 10.80
C GLU A 28 6.61 1.93 9.94
N PRO A 29 5.79 1.03 10.52
CA PRO A 29 4.74 0.36 9.76
C PRO A 29 3.66 1.33 9.27
N THR A 30 3.22 1.10 8.04
CA THR A 30 2.04 1.73 7.43
C THR A 30 0.85 0.79 7.60
N ASN A 31 -0.12 1.18 8.42
CA ASN A 31 -1.31 0.38 8.76
C ASN A 31 -2.43 0.64 7.75
N ILE A 32 -3.20 -0.39 7.42
CA ILE A 32 -4.40 -0.30 6.60
C ILE A 32 -5.59 -0.16 7.56
N LEU A 33 -6.10 1.06 7.72
CA LEU A 33 -7.15 1.40 8.69
C LEU A 33 -8.55 1.05 8.17
N TYR A 34 -8.82 1.43 6.94
CA TYR A 34 -10.10 1.21 6.27
C TYR A 34 -9.86 0.51 4.95
N ARG A 35 -10.77 -0.41 4.61
CA ARG A 35 -10.79 -1.10 3.32
C ARG A 35 -12.23 -1.34 2.89
N SER A 36 -12.50 -1.23 1.60
CA SER A 36 -13.85 -1.41 1.04
C SER A 36 -14.25 -2.89 0.85
N TYR A 37 -13.45 -3.83 1.34
CA TYR A 37 -13.64 -5.26 1.21
C TYR A 37 -13.31 -5.97 2.53
N GLN A 38 -14.00 -7.07 2.82
CA GLN A 38 -13.90 -7.71 4.14
C GLN A 38 -12.73 -8.69 4.25
N GLN A 39 -12.45 -9.44 3.19
CA GLN A 39 -11.44 -10.50 3.18
C GLN A 39 -10.26 -10.11 2.31
N ASP A 40 -9.05 -10.45 2.72
CA ASP A 40 -7.83 -10.22 1.95
C ASP A 40 -6.89 -11.43 2.04
N PRO A 41 -6.73 -12.22 0.96
CA PRO A 41 -5.79 -13.35 0.93
C PRO A 41 -4.36 -12.95 1.29
N LEU A 42 -3.94 -11.72 0.97
CA LEU A 42 -2.61 -11.21 1.27
C LEU A 42 -2.36 -11.07 2.78
N PHE A 43 -3.44 -10.95 3.57
CA PHE A 43 -3.40 -10.84 5.02
C PHE A 43 -4.20 -11.98 5.67
N GLY A 44 -4.14 -13.17 5.09
CA GLY A 44 -4.71 -14.37 5.71
C GLY A 44 -6.25 -14.43 5.71
N MET A 45 -6.90 -13.84 4.70
CA MET A 45 -8.36 -13.71 4.53
C MET A 45 -8.98 -12.77 5.56
N ASP A 46 -9.21 -13.25 6.77
CA ASP A 46 -9.88 -12.55 7.87
C ASP A 46 -8.90 -11.84 8.81
N GLY A 47 -7.65 -11.65 8.38
CA GLY A 47 -6.63 -11.00 9.20
C GLY A 47 -7.01 -9.56 9.58
N GLU A 48 -6.74 -9.26 10.85
CA GLU A 48 -6.99 -7.98 11.49
C GLU A 48 -5.73 -7.13 11.56
N CYS A 49 -5.90 -5.81 11.70
CA CYS A 49 -4.81 -4.83 11.82
C CYS A 49 -3.67 -5.03 10.79
N PRO A 50 -3.97 -5.06 9.48
CA PRO A 50 -2.94 -5.30 8.49
C PRO A 50 -2.00 -4.10 8.36
N TYR A 51 -0.72 -4.36 8.15
CA TYR A 51 0.29 -3.33 7.91
C TYR A 51 1.33 -3.76 6.87
N LEU A 52 1.99 -2.76 6.31
CA LEU A 52 3.08 -2.85 5.36
C LEU A 52 4.31 -2.16 5.94
N MET A 53 5.49 -2.76 5.81
CA MET A 53 6.74 -2.14 6.24
C MET A 53 7.90 -2.61 5.36
N PRO A 54 8.61 -1.72 4.63
CA PRO A 54 9.90 -2.09 4.03
C PRO A 54 10.86 -2.61 5.10
N GLU A 55 11.72 -3.57 4.77
CA GLU A 55 12.72 -4.02 5.76
C GLU A 55 13.55 -2.82 6.27
N PRO A 56 13.81 -2.69 7.59
CA PRO A 56 14.42 -1.47 8.17
C PRO A 56 15.76 -1.04 7.56
N THR A 57 16.50 -1.98 6.99
CA THR A 57 17.82 -1.74 6.37
C THR A 57 17.74 -1.41 4.89
N GLN A 58 16.54 -1.46 4.28
CA GLN A 58 16.39 -1.17 2.88
C GLN A 58 16.30 0.31 2.59
N VAL A 59 17.07 0.71 1.58
CA VAL A 59 16.96 2.02 0.95
C VAL A 59 15.87 1.98 -0.12
N PRO A 60 15.22 3.11 -0.44
CA PRO A 60 14.26 3.19 -1.53
C PRO A 60 14.87 2.78 -2.88
N THR A 61 14.65 1.53 -3.27
CA THR A 61 14.99 0.99 -4.60
C THR A 61 13.71 0.61 -5.33
N GLU A 62 13.79 0.47 -6.66
CA GLU A 62 12.64 0.03 -7.45
C GLU A 62 12.11 -1.33 -7.00
N SER A 63 12.99 -2.27 -6.60
CA SER A 63 12.62 -3.59 -6.07
C SER A 63 13.19 -3.78 -4.68
N PHE A 64 12.39 -4.30 -3.77
CA PHE A 64 12.68 -4.34 -2.34
C PHE A 64 11.88 -5.45 -1.63
N LYS A 65 12.16 -5.69 -0.35
CA LYS A 65 11.50 -6.68 0.50
C LYS A 65 10.53 -5.96 1.42
N LEU A 66 9.31 -6.45 1.45
CA LEU A 66 8.22 -5.85 2.22
C LEU A 66 7.74 -6.86 3.26
N GLU A 67 7.80 -6.48 4.53
CA GLU A 67 7.11 -7.17 5.61
C GLU A 67 5.61 -6.81 5.52
N LEU A 68 4.79 -7.83 5.48
CA LEU A 68 3.36 -7.79 5.67
C LEU A 68 3.09 -8.34 7.07
N GLY A 69 2.34 -7.61 7.89
CA GLY A 69 1.91 -8.13 9.17
C GLY A 69 0.42 -7.96 9.38
N TYR A 70 -0.15 -8.89 10.13
CA TYR A 70 -1.56 -8.89 10.50
C TYR A 70 -1.75 -9.77 11.75
N ARG A 71 -2.93 -9.72 12.34
CA ARG A 71 -3.33 -10.61 13.43
C ARG A 71 -4.33 -11.64 12.93
N LYS A 72 -4.13 -12.89 13.32
CA LYS A 72 -5.07 -13.99 13.06
C LYS A 72 -5.21 -14.84 14.31
N ASN A 73 -6.45 -15.05 14.76
CA ASN A 73 -6.74 -15.80 15.98
C ASN A 73 -5.94 -15.30 17.21
N GLY A 74 -5.78 -13.97 17.32
CA GLY A 74 -5.02 -13.32 18.40
C GLY A 74 -3.48 -13.41 18.27
N GLN A 75 -2.95 -14.14 17.28
CA GLN A 75 -1.52 -14.24 17.03
C GLN A 75 -1.08 -13.26 15.96
N GLN A 76 0.08 -12.65 16.15
CA GLN A 76 0.72 -11.83 15.13
C GLN A 76 1.39 -12.73 14.10
N VAL A 77 1.04 -12.52 12.83
CA VAL A 77 1.66 -13.15 11.67
C VAL A 77 2.49 -12.10 10.94
N LYS A 78 3.65 -12.51 10.46
CA LYS A 78 4.54 -11.70 9.63
C LYS A 78 4.98 -12.53 8.44
N GLU A 79 4.87 -11.96 7.25
CA GLU A 79 5.36 -12.54 6.02
C GLU A 79 6.23 -11.54 5.26
N THR A 80 7.31 -12.01 4.65
CA THR A 80 8.13 -11.19 3.77
C THR A 80 7.80 -11.51 2.33
N LYS A 81 7.44 -10.48 1.55
CA LYS A 81 7.20 -10.59 0.10
C LYS A 81 8.19 -9.73 -0.67
N HIS A 82 8.37 -10.07 -1.94
CA HIS A 82 9.03 -9.18 -2.89
C HIS A 82 8.05 -8.11 -3.36
N ALA A 83 8.49 -6.86 -3.30
CA ALA A 83 7.73 -5.72 -3.73
C ALA A 83 8.51 -4.87 -4.74
N GLN A 84 7.79 -4.13 -5.56
CA GLN A 84 8.33 -3.22 -6.54
C GLN A 84 7.56 -1.90 -6.52
N LEU A 85 8.27 -0.79 -6.57
CA LEU A 85 7.72 0.52 -6.89
C LEU A 85 7.71 0.73 -8.40
N ILE A 86 6.56 1.11 -8.94
CA ILE A 86 6.36 1.37 -10.37
C ILE A 86 5.92 2.81 -10.54
N THR A 87 6.56 3.50 -11.48
CA THR A 87 6.18 4.84 -11.94
C THR A 87 5.31 4.70 -13.17
N TYR A 88 4.04 5.11 -13.08
CA TYR A 88 3.18 5.15 -14.25
C TYR A 88 3.62 6.26 -15.23
N GLY A 89 3.43 6.05 -16.53
CA GLY A 89 3.86 6.99 -17.57
C GLY A 89 3.34 8.41 -17.32
N GLY A 90 4.23 9.39 -17.29
CA GLY A 90 3.91 10.80 -17.03
C GLY A 90 3.91 11.23 -15.56
N TYR A 91 4.14 10.32 -14.61
CA TYR A 91 4.35 10.67 -13.20
C TYR A 91 5.82 11.00 -12.91
N PRO A 92 6.11 11.97 -12.03
CA PRO A 92 7.48 12.32 -11.66
C PRO A 92 8.07 11.41 -10.56
N ALA A 93 7.26 10.54 -9.95
CA ALA A 93 7.67 9.66 -8.85
C ALA A 93 6.87 8.35 -8.87
N PRO A 94 7.36 7.27 -8.23
CA PRO A 94 6.62 6.01 -8.14
C PRO A 94 5.30 6.19 -7.41
N ASN A 95 4.22 5.77 -8.03
CA ASN A 95 2.85 5.92 -7.53
C ASN A 95 2.14 4.56 -7.38
N ILE A 96 2.80 3.46 -7.74
CA ILE A 96 2.24 2.11 -7.65
C ILE A 96 3.18 1.23 -6.84
N LEU A 97 2.66 0.56 -5.81
CA LEU A 97 3.32 -0.55 -5.13
C LEU A 97 2.79 -1.86 -5.71
N SER A 98 3.67 -2.69 -6.27
CA SER A 98 3.36 -4.05 -6.73
C SER A 98 3.96 -5.06 -5.76
N ILE A 99 3.17 -5.98 -5.23
CA ILE A 99 3.61 -7.06 -4.36
C ILE A 99 3.43 -8.37 -5.10
N LYS A 100 4.49 -9.18 -5.16
CA LYS A 100 4.46 -10.49 -5.80
C LYS A 100 4.25 -11.61 -4.80
N PRO A 101 3.43 -12.62 -5.16
CA PRO A 101 3.20 -13.76 -4.30
C PRO A 101 4.48 -14.60 -4.23
N THR A 102 4.76 -15.18 -3.06
CA THR A 102 5.97 -16.00 -2.83
C THR A 102 5.93 -17.31 -3.63
N THR A 103 4.73 -17.86 -3.79
CA THR A 103 4.42 -18.99 -4.67
C THR A 103 3.49 -18.50 -5.77
N PRO A 104 3.30 -19.24 -6.88
CA PRO A 104 2.34 -18.86 -7.93
C PRO A 104 0.88 -18.88 -7.45
N ASN A 105 0.50 -17.93 -6.60
CA ASN A 105 -0.85 -17.70 -6.12
C ASN A 105 -1.34 -16.35 -6.66
N LYS A 106 -2.24 -16.38 -7.65
CA LYS A 106 -2.76 -15.16 -8.28
C LYS A 106 -3.59 -14.30 -7.32
N GLU A 107 -4.15 -14.90 -6.27
CA GLU A 107 -4.99 -14.19 -5.29
C GLU A 107 -4.15 -13.31 -4.36
N GLU A 108 -2.86 -13.60 -4.24
CA GLU A 108 -1.87 -12.81 -3.49
C GLU A 108 -1.12 -11.79 -4.36
N ASP A 109 -1.28 -11.79 -5.70
CA ASP A 109 -0.72 -10.71 -6.54
C ASP A 109 -1.50 -9.43 -6.24
N ARG A 110 -0.78 -8.39 -5.85
CA ARG A 110 -1.39 -7.14 -5.42
C ARG A 110 -0.69 -5.97 -6.08
N ARG A 111 -1.49 -5.03 -6.57
CA ARG A 111 -1.05 -3.68 -6.89
C ARG A 111 -1.85 -2.69 -6.08
N TYR A 112 -1.16 -1.70 -5.57
CA TYR A 112 -1.69 -0.60 -4.82
C TYR A 112 -1.33 0.68 -5.56
N THR A 113 -2.33 1.38 -6.07
CA THR A 113 -2.14 2.66 -6.75
C THR A 113 -2.45 3.78 -5.78
N LEU A 114 -1.47 4.63 -5.49
CA LEU A 114 -1.65 5.78 -4.62
C LEU A 114 -2.53 6.82 -5.32
N ILE A 115 -3.68 7.12 -4.71
CA ILE A 115 -4.63 8.12 -5.22
C ILE A 115 -4.30 9.48 -4.61
N PHE A 116 -4.05 9.53 -3.29
CA PHE A 116 -3.73 10.74 -2.56
C PHE A 116 -2.96 10.40 -1.29
N SER A 117 -2.10 11.31 -0.81
CA SER A 117 -1.46 11.24 0.50
C SER A 117 -1.19 12.65 0.99
N ASP A 118 -1.45 12.87 2.28
CA ASP A 118 -0.94 14.04 3.00
C ASP A 118 0.45 13.80 3.61
N TYR A 119 0.96 12.55 3.50
CA TYR A 119 2.22 12.03 4.04
C TYR A 119 2.40 12.14 5.56
N TRP A 120 1.35 12.51 6.28
CA TRP A 120 1.41 12.73 7.71
C TRP A 120 0.50 11.74 8.44
N ASN A 121 -0.76 11.71 8.05
CA ASN A 121 -1.81 11.02 8.78
C ASN A 121 -2.58 10.04 7.90
N CYS A 122 -2.73 10.30 6.60
CA CYS A 122 -3.50 9.41 5.74
C CYS A 122 -3.00 9.33 4.30
N SER A 123 -3.21 8.16 3.70
CA SER A 123 -3.02 7.89 2.28
C SER A 123 -4.21 7.10 1.74
N VAL A 124 -4.82 7.57 0.66
CA VAL A 124 -5.90 6.88 -0.05
C VAL A 124 -5.29 6.07 -1.19
N VAL A 125 -5.59 4.78 -1.21
CA VAL A 125 -4.96 3.83 -2.12
C VAL A 125 -6.03 2.98 -2.79
N GLN A 126 -5.90 2.76 -4.09
CA GLN A 126 -6.69 1.78 -4.82
C GLN A 126 -5.97 0.43 -4.81
N SER A 127 -6.66 -0.59 -4.32
CA SER A 127 -6.27 -2.00 -4.37
C SER A 127 -6.65 -2.60 -5.72
N SER A 128 -5.75 -3.35 -6.35
CA SER A 128 -6.11 -4.17 -7.52
C SER A 128 -7.02 -5.33 -7.15
N TYR A 129 -7.05 -5.74 -5.89
CA TYR A 129 -7.94 -6.77 -5.40
C TYR A 129 -9.34 -6.20 -5.21
N MET A 130 -10.31 -6.86 -5.86
CA MET A 130 -11.70 -6.42 -5.91
C MET A 130 -11.90 -4.97 -6.40
N SER A 131 -10.87 -4.36 -7.00
CA SER A 131 -10.84 -2.93 -7.32
C SER A 131 -11.20 -2.04 -6.12
N GLY A 132 -10.81 -2.47 -4.91
CA GLY A 132 -11.19 -1.82 -3.67
C GLY A 132 -10.42 -0.53 -3.37
N CYS A 133 -10.91 0.22 -2.39
CA CYS A 133 -10.26 1.40 -1.85
C CYS A 133 -9.84 1.18 -0.41
N GLU A 134 -8.71 1.75 -0.05
CA GLU A 134 -8.11 1.66 1.28
C GLU A 134 -7.63 3.02 1.78
N ILE A 135 -7.65 3.18 3.10
CA ILE A 135 -7.01 4.30 3.80
C ILE A 135 -5.90 3.74 4.66
N TRP A 136 -4.70 4.22 4.41
CA TRP A 136 -3.49 3.84 5.13
C TRP A 136 -3.01 4.97 6.03
N ALA A 137 -2.39 4.63 7.16
CA ALA A 137 -1.80 5.59 8.09
C ALA A 137 -0.51 5.03 8.72
N PRO A 138 0.52 5.86 8.94
CA PRO A 138 1.68 5.43 9.71
C PRO A 138 1.29 5.09 11.15
N THR A 139 2.05 4.21 11.80
CA THR A 139 1.75 3.73 13.16
C THR A 139 1.64 4.87 14.18
N SER A 140 2.47 5.90 14.05
CA SER A 140 2.44 7.13 14.85
C SER A 140 1.09 7.86 14.83
N THR A 141 0.27 7.71 13.78
CA THR A 141 -1.02 8.38 13.63
C THR A 141 -2.21 7.44 13.44
N ALA A 142 -2.00 6.11 13.44
CA ALA A 142 -3.03 5.10 13.21
C ALA A 142 -4.24 5.13 14.18
N GLY A 143 -4.10 5.75 15.36
CA GLY A 143 -5.18 5.96 16.33
C GLY A 143 -5.92 7.30 16.19
N GLN A 144 -5.54 8.13 15.22
CA GLN A 144 -6.16 9.43 14.94
C GLN A 144 -7.18 9.28 13.81
N GLU A 145 -8.19 10.14 13.77
CA GLU A 145 -9.08 10.20 12.60
C GLU A 145 -8.28 10.63 11.36
N PRO A 146 -8.53 9.99 10.18
CA PRO A 146 -7.97 10.45 8.92
C PRO A 146 -8.30 11.91 8.66
N THR A 147 -7.38 12.65 8.04
CA THR A 147 -7.67 14.03 7.67
C THR A 147 -8.85 14.09 6.69
N PRO A 148 -9.66 15.18 6.70
CA PRO A 148 -10.83 15.29 5.83
C PRO A 148 -10.52 15.15 4.32
N CYS A 149 -9.27 15.36 3.90
CA CYS A 149 -8.84 15.17 2.52
C CYS A 149 -8.83 13.69 2.08
N CYS A 150 -8.84 12.75 3.02
CA CYS A 150 -8.84 11.31 2.76
C CYS A 150 -10.22 10.65 2.93
N LEU A 151 -11.25 11.40 3.32
CA LEU A 151 -12.61 10.91 3.60
C LEU A 151 -13.60 11.19 2.45
#